data_AF-A0A5C7FNN1-F1
#
_entry.id   AF-A0A5C7FNN1-F1
#
_cell.length_a   1.000
_cell.length_b   1.000
_cell.length_c   1.000
_cell.angle_alpha   90.00
_cell.angle_beta   90.00
_cell.angle_gamma   90.00
#
_symmetry.space_group_name_H-M   'P 1'
#
loop_
_entity.id
_entity.type
_entity.pdbx_description
1 polymer ?
#
loop_
_entity_poly.entity_id
_entity_poly.type
_entity_poly.pdbx_seq_one_letter_code
_entity_poly.pdbx_strand_id
1 'polypeptide(L)'
;MPNPYDDLFDNPLPDKKPESSGETPADPTPEPMFSFDGDFDPDGPDALDEILALNLDFNNRAEEFSRNLSKLRVVDHEVKGKVTRLFLVSNDPHRRGSLAGEKQYHQLQTEKFFAIIEPMRELAELHMTIVKQFNRDIDEHYFSVEKTKGRIESEKTLAMDNINLQRKILAEAADALKILRGGLIDTERRLKEYVNAGGKNNISSSEFELLVRKREQLTTGLDHQFDYRIFDTNLLDKTALSLGIYMKETSAQYLARLGKAFQ
;
A
#
# COMPACT_ATOMS: atom_id res chain seq x y z
N MET A 1 8.63 -27.79 -23.04
CA MET A 1 9.61 -27.78 -21.94
C MET A 1 8.82 -27.75 -20.64
N PRO A 2 9.15 -28.56 -19.62
CA PRO A 2 8.38 -28.60 -18.38
C PRO A 2 8.54 -27.30 -17.58
N ASN A 3 7.48 -26.88 -16.89
CA ASN A 3 7.44 -25.71 -16.03
C ASN A 3 8.23 -26.00 -14.74
N PRO A 4 9.22 -25.16 -14.35
CA PRO A 4 10.09 -25.42 -13.19
C PRO A 4 9.41 -25.31 -11.82
N TYR A 5 8.08 -25.15 -11.77
CA TYR A 5 7.30 -25.02 -10.53
C TYR A 5 6.35 -26.19 -10.26
N ASP A 6 6.30 -27.20 -11.13
CA ASP A 6 5.43 -28.36 -10.90
C ASP A 6 5.90 -29.22 -9.70
N ASP A 7 7.20 -29.23 -9.39
CA ASP A 7 7.79 -30.06 -8.32
C ASP A 7 7.79 -29.41 -6.92
N LEU A 8 7.31 -28.16 -6.77
CA LEU A 8 7.35 -27.43 -5.49
C LEU A 8 6.08 -27.58 -4.64
N PHE A 9 5.03 -28.23 -5.18
CA PHE A 9 3.75 -28.43 -4.49
C PHE A 9 3.30 -29.91 -4.42
N ASP A 10 4.20 -30.86 -4.67
CA ASP A 10 3.92 -32.28 -4.48
C ASP A 10 3.93 -32.68 -2.99
N ASN A 11 2.75 -32.58 -2.36
CA ASN A 11 2.46 -33.35 -1.16
C ASN A 11 1.97 -34.76 -1.59
N PRO A 12 2.50 -35.85 -1.01
CA PRO A 12 2.15 -37.20 -1.42
C PRO A 12 0.71 -37.54 -0.99
N LEU A 13 -0.16 -37.76 -1.97
CA LEU A 13 -1.45 -38.42 -1.78
C LEU A 13 -1.23 -39.88 -1.32
N PRO A 14 -1.91 -40.36 -0.27
CA PRO A 14 -2.08 -41.79 -0.06
C PRO A 14 -3.25 -42.31 -0.90
N ASP A 15 -2.99 -43.45 -1.55
CA ASP A 15 -3.79 -44.07 -2.59
C ASP A 15 -4.85 -45.06 -2.05
N LYS A 16 -6.00 -45.14 -2.75
CA LYS A 16 -7.08 -46.20 -2.83
C LYS A 16 -8.18 -46.24 -1.74
N LYS A 17 -9.46 -45.85 -2.02
CA LYS A 17 -10.60 -46.45 -2.82
C LYS A 17 -11.41 -47.54 -2.08
N PRO A 18 -12.69 -47.85 -2.45
CA PRO A 18 -13.82 -47.02 -2.94
C PRO A 18 -15.18 -47.40 -2.27
N GLU A 19 -16.27 -46.63 -2.46
CA GLU A 19 -17.63 -47.19 -2.58
C GLU A 19 -18.63 -46.20 -3.19
N SER A 20 -19.62 -46.75 -3.89
CA SER A 20 -20.48 -46.09 -4.88
C SER A 20 -21.89 -45.77 -4.38
N SER A 21 -22.43 -44.63 -4.81
CA SER A 21 -23.83 -44.42 -5.24
C SER A 21 -23.86 -42.99 -5.79
N GLY A 22 -24.19 -42.73 -7.05
CA GLY A 22 -25.45 -43.07 -7.70
C GLY A 22 -26.34 -41.82 -7.62
N GLU A 23 -26.30 -40.98 -8.67
CA GLU A 23 -27.38 -40.10 -9.16
C GLU A 23 -26.80 -39.03 -10.10
N THR A 24 -27.15 -39.12 -11.38
CA THR A 24 -26.94 -38.05 -12.37
C THR A 24 -28.09 -37.06 -12.25
N PRO A 25 -27.82 -35.75 -12.15
CA PRO A 25 -28.68 -34.80 -12.85
C PRO A 25 -27.89 -33.71 -13.61
N ALA A 26 -28.26 -33.59 -14.89
CA ALA A 26 -28.25 -32.42 -15.78
C ALA A 26 -27.03 -31.48 -15.78
N ASP A 27 -26.33 -31.46 -16.93
CA ASP A 27 -25.45 -30.37 -17.36
C ASP A 27 -26.14 -29.00 -17.17
N PRO A 28 -25.56 -28.08 -16.38
CA PRO A 28 -25.80 -26.67 -16.61
C PRO A 28 -25.00 -26.29 -17.85
N THR A 29 -25.72 -25.86 -18.88
CA THR A 29 -25.13 -25.14 -20.01
C THR A 29 -24.22 -24.04 -19.44
N PRO A 30 -22.94 -23.94 -19.83
CA PRO A 30 -22.14 -22.80 -19.44
C PRO A 30 -22.76 -21.58 -20.13
N GLU A 31 -23.44 -20.75 -19.35
CA GLU A 31 -23.74 -19.38 -19.77
C GLU A 31 -22.39 -18.75 -20.18
N PRO A 32 -22.29 -18.13 -21.36
CA PRO A 32 -21.08 -17.41 -21.71
C PRO A 32 -20.96 -16.23 -20.73
N MET A 33 -20.13 -16.40 -19.71
CA MET A 33 -19.74 -15.35 -18.78
C MET A 33 -18.71 -14.43 -19.47
N PHE A 34 -19.12 -13.86 -20.60
CA PHE A 34 -18.50 -12.70 -21.22
C PHE A 34 -19.64 -11.73 -21.50
N SER A 35 -20.09 -11.03 -20.46
CA SER A 35 -20.74 -9.75 -20.66
C SER A 35 -19.71 -8.84 -21.30
N PHE A 36 -19.83 -8.65 -22.61
CA PHE A 36 -19.18 -7.55 -23.31
C PHE A 36 -19.81 -6.29 -22.72
N ASP A 37 -19.19 -5.71 -21.69
CA ASP A 37 -19.62 -4.42 -21.17
C ASP A 37 -19.51 -3.42 -22.33
N GLY A 38 -20.68 -2.92 -22.76
CA GLY A 38 -20.87 -2.14 -23.97
C GLY A 38 -20.39 -0.69 -23.86
N ASP A 39 -19.18 -0.48 -23.37
CA ASP A 39 -18.57 0.84 -23.19
C ASP A 39 -17.60 1.22 -24.33
N PHE A 40 -17.72 0.62 -25.51
CA PHE A 40 -17.01 1.12 -26.68
C PHE A 40 -17.74 2.36 -27.24
N ASP A 41 -17.34 3.53 -26.77
CA ASP A 41 -17.70 4.80 -27.41
C ASP A 41 -16.72 5.07 -28.57
N PRO A 42 -17.15 4.94 -29.84
CA PRO A 42 -16.28 5.17 -31.00
C PRO A 42 -15.82 6.62 -31.14
N ASP A 43 -16.48 7.56 -30.46
CA ASP A 43 -16.14 8.99 -30.45
C ASP A 43 -15.44 9.42 -29.14
N GLY A 44 -15.23 8.48 -28.21
CA GLY A 44 -14.55 8.71 -26.94
C GLY A 44 -13.01 8.80 -27.09
N PRO A 45 -12.30 9.37 -26.10
CA PRO A 45 -10.84 9.37 -26.11
C PRO A 45 -10.29 7.95 -26.12
N ASP A 46 -9.17 7.74 -26.81
CA ASP A 46 -8.48 6.45 -26.84
C ASP A 46 -8.11 6.01 -25.41
N ALA A 47 -8.48 4.79 -25.01
CA ALA A 47 -8.32 4.32 -23.63
C ALA A 47 -6.87 4.40 -23.11
N LEU A 48 -5.88 4.24 -24.00
CA LEU A 48 -4.47 4.39 -23.63
C LEU A 48 -4.10 5.85 -23.39
N ASP A 49 -4.67 6.80 -24.13
CA ASP A 49 -4.49 8.24 -23.88
C ASP A 49 -5.11 8.67 -22.56
N GLU A 50 -6.28 8.13 -22.19
CA GLU A 50 -6.90 8.38 -20.89
C GLU A 50 -6.01 7.91 -19.74
N ILE A 51 -5.48 6.68 -19.84
CA ILE A 51 -4.57 6.13 -18.84
C ILE A 51 -3.30 6.98 -18.73
N LEU A 52 -2.74 7.44 -19.85
CA LEU A 52 -1.58 8.33 -19.85
C LEU A 52 -1.89 9.70 -19.23
N ALA A 53 -3.09 10.23 -19.45
CA ALA A 53 -3.54 11.47 -18.81
C ALA A 53 -3.68 11.32 -17.29
N LEU A 54 -4.26 10.20 -16.82
CA LEU A 54 -4.34 9.88 -15.40
C LEU A 54 -2.95 9.68 -14.77
N ASN A 55 -2.03 9.02 -15.50
CA ASN A 55 -0.64 8.88 -15.06
C ASN A 55 0.05 10.26 -14.90
N LEU A 56 -0.24 11.20 -15.81
CA LEU A 56 0.28 12.56 -15.71
C LEU A 56 -0.29 13.31 -14.50
N ASP A 57 -1.60 13.19 -14.23
CA ASP A 57 -2.22 13.77 -13.02
C ASP A 57 -1.60 13.18 -11.75
N PHE A 58 -1.38 11.86 -11.70
CA PHE A 58 -0.69 11.23 -10.59
C PHE A 58 0.71 11.82 -10.42
N ASN A 59 1.51 11.90 -11.48
CA ASN A 59 2.88 12.38 -11.41
C ASN A 59 2.96 13.83 -10.90
N ASN A 60 2.04 14.69 -11.33
CA ASN A 60 1.97 16.08 -10.88
C ASN A 60 1.69 16.18 -9.38
N ARG A 61 0.72 15.41 -8.86
CA ARG A 61 0.40 15.37 -7.42
C ARG A 61 1.51 14.71 -6.60
N ALA A 62 2.10 13.65 -7.15
CA ALA A 62 3.17 12.90 -6.52
C ALA A 62 4.46 13.71 -6.37
N GLU A 63 4.72 14.69 -7.25
CA GLU A 63 5.88 15.57 -7.14
C GLU A 63 5.81 16.43 -5.87
N GLU A 64 4.67 17.08 -5.62
CA GLU A 64 4.46 17.86 -4.39
C GLU A 64 4.53 16.97 -3.16
N PHE A 65 3.88 15.80 -3.22
CA PHE A 65 3.91 14.81 -2.14
C PHE A 65 5.32 14.33 -1.82
N SER A 66 6.14 14.01 -2.82
CA SER A 66 7.53 13.55 -2.64
C SER A 66 8.42 14.65 -2.05
N ARG A 67 8.21 15.91 -2.45
CA ARG A 67 8.87 17.07 -1.83
C ARG A 67 8.47 17.21 -0.37
N ASN A 68 7.20 16.99 -0.04
CA ASN A 68 6.71 17.04 1.34
C ASN A 68 7.31 15.92 2.18
N LEU A 69 7.35 14.67 1.70
CA LEU A 69 8.03 13.55 2.37
C LEU A 69 9.48 13.88 2.72
N SER A 70 10.22 14.45 1.77
CA SER A 70 11.62 14.86 1.96
C SER A 70 11.77 15.93 3.05
N LYS A 71 10.89 16.94 3.07
CA LYS A 71 10.89 18.01 4.08
C LYS A 71 10.55 17.50 5.48
N LEU A 72 9.67 16.49 5.58
CA LEU A 72 9.26 15.93 6.87
C LEU A 72 10.40 15.17 7.56
N ARG A 73 11.44 14.74 6.84
CA ARG A 73 12.64 14.09 7.39
C ARG A 73 12.29 12.95 8.35
N VAL A 74 11.35 12.10 7.96
CA VAL A 74 10.77 11.07 8.83
C VAL A 74 11.82 10.08 9.35
N VAL A 75 12.84 9.78 8.54
CA VAL A 75 13.97 8.90 8.91
C VAL A 75 14.68 9.36 10.18
N ASP A 76 14.69 10.67 10.48
CA ASP A 76 15.30 11.19 11.71
C ASP A 76 14.56 10.72 12.98
N HIS A 77 13.35 10.17 12.85
CA HIS A 77 12.55 9.64 13.96
C HIS A 77 12.62 8.11 14.07
N GLU A 78 13.47 7.46 13.28
CA GLU A 78 13.58 6.01 13.25
C GLU A 78 14.07 5.44 14.59
N VAL A 79 13.25 4.56 15.15
CA VAL A 79 13.53 3.90 16.42
C VAL A 79 14.48 2.73 16.17
N LYS A 80 15.76 2.91 16.54
CA LYS A 80 16.77 1.85 16.46
C LYS A 80 16.36 0.61 17.26
N GLY A 81 16.52 -0.56 16.65
CA GLY A 81 16.09 -1.85 17.19
C GLY A 81 16.71 -2.25 18.54
N LYS A 82 16.11 -3.27 19.18
CA LYS A 82 16.52 -3.76 20.51
C LYS A 82 17.99 -4.22 20.55
N VAL A 83 18.50 -4.81 19.47
CA VAL A 83 19.90 -5.31 19.41
C VAL A 83 20.90 -4.17 19.48
N THR A 84 20.69 -3.08 18.73
CA THR A 84 21.57 -1.90 18.78
C THR A 84 21.48 -1.15 20.12
N ARG A 85 20.34 -1.20 20.81
CA ARG A 85 20.17 -0.65 22.18
C ARG A 85 20.91 -1.44 23.27
N LEU A 86 21.26 -2.71 23.04
CA LEU A 86 22.02 -3.53 24.00
C LEU A 86 23.53 -3.23 23.97
N PHE A 87 24.05 -2.77 22.83
CA PHE A 87 25.49 -2.53 22.63
C PHE A 87 25.89 -1.05 22.72
N LEU A 88 24.94 -0.13 22.65
CA LEU A 88 25.15 1.29 22.87
C LEU A 88 24.45 1.64 24.18
N VAL A 89 25.15 2.23 25.15
CA VAL A 89 24.54 2.91 26.31
C VAL A 89 23.75 4.08 25.74
N SER A 90 22.52 3.78 25.34
CA SER A 90 21.72 4.60 24.45
C SER A 90 21.08 5.72 25.26
N ASN A 91 21.73 6.88 25.31
CA ASN A 91 20.98 8.12 25.44
C ASN A 91 20.04 8.17 24.23
N ASP A 92 18.75 7.92 24.47
CA ASP A 92 17.71 8.08 23.46
C ASP A 92 17.75 9.54 22.97
N PRO A 93 18.14 9.80 21.71
CA PRO A 93 18.32 11.16 21.19
C PRO A 93 17.00 11.93 21.12
N HIS A 94 15.87 11.24 21.24
CA HIS A 94 14.54 11.83 21.16
C HIS A 94 13.88 12.03 22.52
N ARG A 95 14.51 11.59 23.62
CA ARG A 95 14.00 11.82 24.97
C ARG A 95 14.02 13.31 25.28
N ARG A 96 12.87 13.86 25.68
CA ARG A 96 12.66 15.29 25.92
C ARG A 96 12.77 15.69 27.39
N GLY A 97 12.83 14.71 28.30
CA GLY A 97 13.12 14.92 29.73
C GLY A 97 11.99 15.56 30.54
N SER A 98 10.84 15.86 29.92
CA SER A 98 9.66 16.41 30.59
C SER A 98 8.38 15.92 29.93
N LEU A 99 7.27 15.85 30.70
CA LEU A 99 5.96 15.47 30.18
C LEU A 99 5.52 16.39 29.04
N ALA A 100 5.70 17.70 29.20
CA ALA A 100 5.35 18.69 28.18
C ALA A 100 6.13 18.46 26.87
N GLY A 101 7.44 18.19 26.98
CA GLY A 101 8.29 17.91 25.81
C GLY A 101 7.90 16.62 25.10
N GLU A 102 7.62 15.54 25.85
CA GLU A 102 7.16 14.28 25.24
C GLU A 102 5.79 14.43 24.56
N LYS A 103 4.86 15.20 25.15
CA LYS A 103 3.57 15.52 24.51
C LYS A 103 3.74 16.32 23.21
N GLN A 104 4.59 17.34 23.22
CA GLN A 104 4.90 18.11 22.00
C GLN A 104 5.52 17.24 20.92
N TYR A 105 6.40 16.32 21.30
CA TYR A 105 7.04 15.41 20.35
C TYR A 105 6.08 14.33 19.81
N HIS A 106 5.14 13.86 20.63
CA HIS A 106 4.05 12.98 20.19
C HIS A 106 3.13 13.70 19.21
N GLN A 107 2.74 14.94 19.53
CA GLN A 107 1.92 15.78 18.66
C GLN A 107 2.62 16.06 17.32
N LEU A 108 3.90 16.42 17.33
CA LEU A 108 4.69 16.63 16.11
C LEU A 108 4.64 15.38 15.20
N GLN A 109 4.89 14.20 15.75
CA GLN A 109 4.85 12.97 14.96
C GLN A 109 3.45 12.66 14.43
N THR A 110 2.42 12.98 15.20
CA THR A 110 1.01 12.86 14.79
C THR A 110 0.72 13.79 13.61
N GLU A 111 1.13 15.06 13.68
CA GLU A 111 0.98 16.03 12.59
C GLU A 111 1.73 15.59 11.33
N LYS A 112 2.95 15.07 11.48
CA LYS A 112 3.71 14.48 10.35
C LYS A 112 3.01 13.26 9.75
N PHE A 113 2.32 12.45 10.57
CA PHE A 113 1.58 11.30 10.10
C PHE A 113 0.40 11.75 9.23
N PHE A 114 -0.38 12.73 9.69
CA PHE A 114 -1.48 13.33 8.92
C PHE A 114 -1.00 13.93 7.60
N ALA A 115 0.10 14.69 7.64
CA ALA A 115 0.70 15.31 6.46
C ALA A 115 1.13 14.30 5.37
N ILE A 116 1.24 13.01 5.70
CA ILE A 116 1.57 11.94 4.75
C ILE A 116 0.33 11.14 4.38
N ILE A 117 -0.46 10.69 5.35
CA ILE A 117 -1.53 9.73 5.11
C ILE A 117 -2.68 10.31 4.28
N GLU A 118 -3.00 11.59 4.46
CA GLU A 118 -4.06 12.27 3.71
C GLU A 118 -3.75 12.33 2.20
N PRO A 119 -2.62 12.93 1.76
CA PRO A 119 -2.27 12.94 0.34
C PRO A 119 -1.93 11.54 -0.20
N MET A 120 -1.40 10.63 0.63
CA MET A 120 -1.16 9.25 0.22
C MET A 120 -2.47 8.53 -0.14
N ARG A 121 -3.55 8.78 0.61
CA ARG A 121 -4.87 8.21 0.31
C ARG A 121 -5.35 8.65 -1.07
N GLU A 122 -5.30 9.95 -1.37
CA GLU A 122 -5.72 10.50 -2.67
C GLU A 122 -4.92 9.90 -3.83
N LEU A 123 -3.59 9.78 -3.66
CA LEU A 123 -2.74 9.14 -4.65
C LEU A 123 -3.06 7.65 -4.81
N ALA A 124 -3.38 6.95 -3.72
CA ALA A 124 -3.75 5.55 -3.77
C ALA A 124 -5.11 5.33 -4.47
N GLU A 125 -6.09 6.23 -4.30
CA GLU A 125 -7.37 6.21 -5.01
C GLU A 125 -7.15 6.41 -6.53
N LEU A 126 -6.29 7.37 -6.90
CA LEU A 126 -5.94 7.61 -8.31
C LEU A 126 -5.19 6.41 -8.91
N HIS A 127 -4.23 5.85 -8.19
CA HIS A 127 -3.53 4.63 -8.58
C HIS A 127 -4.50 3.45 -8.79
N MET A 128 -5.47 3.29 -7.90
CA MET A 128 -6.50 2.24 -8.04
C MET A 128 -7.32 2.42 -9.30
N THR A 129 -7.72 3.64 -9.62
CA THR A 129 -8.44 3.97 -10.86
C THR A 129 -7.61 3.63 -12.10
N ILE A 130 -6.35 4.06 -12.14
CA ILE A 130 -5.42 3.79 -13.24
C ILE A 130 -5.25 2.28 -13.45
N VAL A 131 -4.97 1.53 -12.37
CA VAL A 131 -4.74 0.08 -12.46
C VAL A 131 -6.02 -0.64 -12.88
N LYS A 132 -7.20 -0.22 -12.40
CA LYS A 132 -8.47 -0.80 -12.85
C LYS A 132 -8.68 -0.58 -14.36
N GLN A 133 -8.55 0.66 -14.81
CA GLN A 133 -8.73 1.01 -16.21
C GLN A 133 -7.74 0.28 -17.12
N PHE A 134 -6.46 0.26 -16.72
CA PHE A 134 -5.42 -0.47 -17.45
C PHE A 134 -5.72 -1.97 -17.58
N ASN A 135 -6.18 -2.63 -16.51
CA ASN A 135 -6.47 -4.07 -16.59
C ASN A 135 -7.74 -4.39 -17.38
N ARG A 136 -8.74 -3.49 -17.36
CA ARG A 136 -10.00 -3.62 -18.10
C ARG A 136 -9.80 -3.39 -19.60
N ASP A 137 -9.11 -2.31 -19.96
CA ASP A 137 -9.13 -1.79 -21.33
C ASP A 137 -7.88 -2.17 -22.13
N ILE A 138 -6.77 -2.51 -21.46
CA ILE A 138 -5.50 -2.83 -22.10
C ILE A 138 -5.17 -4.33 -21.97
N ASP A 139 -5.08 -5.00 -23.11
CA ASP A 139 -4.62 -6.39 -23.24
C ASP A 139 -3.63 -6.58 -24.41
N GLU A 140 -3.26 -7.82 -24.70
CA GLU A 140 -2.37 -8.17 -25.81
C GLU A 140 -2.96 -7.84 -27.19
N HIS A 141 -4.29 -7.79 -27.29
CA HIS A 141 -5.05 -7.56 -28.52
C HIS A 141 -5.56 -6.12 -28.66
N TYR A 142 -5.25 -5.26 -27.69
CA TYR A 142 -5.64 -3.87 -27.70
C TYR A 142 -5.19 -3.18 -29.00
N PHE A 143 -6.15 -2.49 -29.60
CA PHE A 143 -6.03 -1.83 -30.89
C PHE A 143 -6.57 -0.40 -30.78
N SER A 144 -5.91 0.52 -31.48
CA SER A 144 -6.34 1.91 -31.61
C SER A 144 -6.36 2.27 -33.09
N VAL A 145 -7.44 2.92 -33.54
CA VAL A 145 -7.63 3.31 -34.94
C VAL A 145 -6.66 4.42 -35.34
N GLU A 146 -6.26 5.26 -34.36
CA GLU A 146 -5.46 6.46 -34.60
C GLU A 146 -3.95 6.22 -34.47
N LYS A 147 -3.54 5.07 -33.92
CA LYS A 147 -2.16 4.79 -33.54
C LYS A 147 -1.58 3.60 -34.31
N THR A 148 -0.29 3.69 -34.63
CA THR A 148 0.44 2.55 -35.20
C THR A 148 0.73 1.51 -34.12
N LYS A 149 0.90 0.24 -34.52
CA LYS A 149 1.27 -0.84 -33.59
C LYS A 149 2.51 -0.52 -32.75
N GLY A 150 3.55 0.08 -33.35
CA GLY A 150 4.75 0.47 -32.62
C GLY A 150 4.50 1.56 -31.58
N ARG A 151 3.62 2.52 -31.87
CA ARG A 151 3.22 3.56 -30.91
C ARG A 151 2.42 2.98 -29.75
N ILE A 152 1.48 2.07 -30.04
CA ILE A 152 0.68 1.37 -29.03
C ILE A 152 1.58 0.62 -28.04
N GLU A 153 2.55 -0.18 -28.54
CA GLU A 153 3.46 -0.93 -27.67
C GLU A 153 4.35 -0.02 -26.80
N SER A 154 4.85 1.07 -27.36
CA SER A 154 5.63 2.06 -26.62
C SER A 154 4.81 2.73 -25.51
N GLU A 155 3.57 3.12 -25.80
CA GLU A 155 2.68 3.78 -24.84
C GLU A 155 2.18 2.80 -23.75
N LYS A 156 1.94 1.51 -24.10
CA LYS A 156 1.66 0.45 -23.11
C LYS A 156 2.81 0.29 -22.13
N THR A 157 4.04 0.24 -22.63
CA THR A 157 5.24 0.11 -21.80
C THR A 157 5.38 1.33 -20.88
N LEU A 158 5.20 2.54 -21.43
CA LEU A 158 5.20 3.77 -20.65
C LEU A 158 4.13 3.77 -19.54
N ALA A 159 2.92 3.28 -19.83
CA ALA A 159 1.87 3.17 -18.83
C ALA A 159 2.24 2.18 -17.71
N MET A 160 2.81 1.01 -18.05
CA MET A 160 3.29 0.03 -17.07
C MET A 160 4.41 0.61 -16.19
N ASP A 161 5.37 1.32 -16.78
CA ASP A 161 6.47 1.97 -16.06
C ASP A 161 5.95 3.02 -15.06
N ASN A 162 4.96 3.82 -15.47
CA ASN A 162 4.31 4.77 -14.57
C ASN A 162 3.57 4.06 -13.42
N ILE A 163 2.83 2.98 -13.69
CA ILE A 163 2.16 2.19 -12.64
C ILE A 163 3.18 1.65 -11.63
N ASN A 164 4.35 1.18 -12.08
CA ASN A 164 5.41 0.71 -11.21
C ASN A 164 6.03 1.85 -10.39
N LEU A 165 6.24 3.03 -10.99
CA LEU A 165 6.69 4.23 -10.27
C LEU A 165 5.70 4.66 -9.18
N GLN A 166 4.40 4.66 -9.48
CA GLN A 166 3.34 4.96 -8.53
C GLN A 166 3.41 4.05 -7.30
N ARG A 167 3.54 2.74 -7.52
CA ARG A 167 3.71 1.75 -6.44
C ARG A 167 4.94 2.04 -5.58
N LYS A 168 6.05 2.42 -6.20
CA LYS A 168 7.29 2.77 -5.49
C LYS A 168 7.09 4.00 -4.58
N ILE A 169 6.45 5.05 -5.08
CA ILE A 169 6.17 6.28 -4.32
C ILE A 169 5.25 5.96 -3.11
N LEU A 170 4.19 5.18 -3.34
CA LEU A 170 3.27 4.76 -2.28
C LEU A 170 3.95 3.84 -1.24
N ALA A 171 4.87 2.97 -1.68
CA ALA A 171 5.65 2.14 -0.78
C ALA A 171 6.62 2.96 0.10
N GLU A 172 7.29 3.97 -0.47
CA GLU A 172 8.15 4.88 0.30
C GLU A 172 7.35 5.65 1.37
N ALA A 173 6.15 6.13 1.02
CA ALA A 173 5.25 6.75 1.97
C ALA A 173 4.81 5.79 3.08
N ALA A 174 4.49 4.53 2.75
CA ALA A 174 4.14 3.52 3.74
C ALA A 174 5.29 3.24 4.72
N ASP A 175 6.52 3.16 4.22
CA ASP A 175 7.73 3.01 5.04
C ASP A 175 7.92 4.22 5.98
N ALA A 176 7.66 5.45 5.51
CA ALA A 176 7.67 6.64 6.35
C ALA A 176 6.60 6.59 7.47
N LEU A 177 5.36 6.24 7.14
CA LEU A 177 4.28 6.08 8.13
C LEU A 177 4.60 5.00 9.17
N LYS A 178 5.26 3.92 8.76
CA LYS A 178 5.73 2.85 9.66
C LYS A 178 6.79 3.36 10.65
N ILE A 179 7.73 4.19 10.19
CA ILE A 179 8.71 4.86 11.06
C ILE A 179 8.00 5.75 12.09
N LEU A 180 7.07 6.61 11.64
CA LEU A 180 6.31 7.50 12.54
C LEU A 180 5.48 6.72 13.56
N ARG A 181 4.83 5.62 13.13
CA ARG A 181 4.13 4.72 14.04
C ARG A 181 5.06 4.17 15.12
N GLY A 182 6.26 3.73 14.74
CA GLY A 182 7.28 3.27 15.68
C GLY A 182 7.69 4.36 16.68
N GLY A 183 7.94 5.58 16.18
CA GLY A 183 8.29 6.73 17.01
C GLY A 183 7.19 7.17 17.98
N LEU A 184 5.92 7.13 17.56
CA LEU A 184 4.76 7.40 18.42
C LEU A 184 4.69 6.39 19.57
N ILE A 185 4.82 5.09 19.27
CA ILE A 185 4.84 4.01 20.29
C ILE A 185 6.01 4.19 21.26
N ASP A 186 7.19 4.55 20.76
CA ASP A 186 8.37 4.77 21.60
C ASP A 186 8.21 6.02 22.50
N THR A 187 7.52 7.05 22.01
CA THR A 187 7.16 8.25 22.78
C THR A 187 6.10 7.93 23.84
N GLU A 188 5.10 7.12 23.53
CA GLU A 188 4.12 6.59 24.48
C GLU A 188 4.79 5.79 25.60
N ARG A 189 5.79 4.97 25.26
CA ARG A 189 6.58 4.24 26.25
C ARG A 189 7.31 5.19 27.22
N ARG A 190 7.86 6.31 26.75
CA ARG A 190 8.48 7.34 27.61
C ARG A 190 7.43 8.09 28.44
N LEU A 191 6.27 8.40 27.86
CA LEU A 191 5.16 9.06 28.55
C LEU A 191 4.65 8.25 29.74
N LYS A 192 4.77 6.92 29.69
CA LYS A 192 4.39 6.01 30.78
C LYS A 192 5.10 6.32 32.10
N GLU A 193 6.31 6.89 32.09
CA GLU A 193 7.04 7.31 33.29
C GLU A 193 6.34 8.43 34.08
N TYR A 194 5.45 9.19 33.43
CA TYR A 194 4.74 10.32 34.01
C TYR A 194 3.31 9.97 34.45
N VAL A 195 2.88 8.71 34.28
CA VAL A 195 1.52 8.27 34.62
C VAL A 195 1.37 8.17 36.13
N ASN A 196 0.45 8.95 36.70
CA ASN A 196 0.21 9.04 38.14
C ASN A 196 1.47 9.35 38.98
N ALA A 197 2.46 10.01 38.38
CA ALA A 197 3.73 10.36 39.03
C ALA A 197 3.60 11.52 40.04
N GLY A 198 2.48 12.27 40.00
CA GLY A 198 2.24 13.43 40.87
C GLY A 198 3.02 14.68 40.46
N GLY A 199 2.67 15.82 41.06
CA GLY A 199 3.30 17.11 40.76
C GLY A 199 3.05 17.62 39.33
N LYS A 200 3.98 18.42 38.80
CA LYS A 200 3.84 19.11 37.50
C LYS A 200 3.97 18.17 36.29
N ASN A 201 4.65 17.02 36.44
CA ASN A 201 4.86 16.03 35.38
C ASN A 201 3.94 14.82 35.62
N ASN A 202 2.64 15.06 35.60
CA ASN A 202 1.64 14.04 35.85
C ASN A 202 0.63 13.98 34.70
N ILE A 203 0.41 12.77 34.17
CA ILE A 203 -0.70 12.45 33.28
C ILE A 203 -1.54 11.36 33.95
N SER A 204 -2.86 11.44 33.85
CA SER A 204 -3.73 10.38 34.39
C SER A 204 -3.64 9.12 33.53
N SER A 205 -3.88 7.95 34.12
CA SER A 205 -3.96 6.69 33.35
C SER A 205 -4.96 6.78 32.20
N SER A 206 -6.13 7.36 32.44
CA SER A 206 -7.17 7.51 31.42
C SER A 206 -6.76 8.42 30.28
N GLU A 207 -6.05 9.52 30.56
CA GLU A 207 -5.53 10.41 29.51
C GLU A 207 -4.46 9.69 28.67
N PHE A 208 -3.59 8.90 29.30
CA PHE A 208 -2.60 8.08 28.60
C PHE A 208 -3.27 7.02 27.71
N GLU A 209 -4.29 6.31 28.22
CA GLU A 209 -5.06 5.33 27.45
C GLU A 209 -5.76 5.95 26.24
N LEU A 210 -6.35 7.16 26.41
CA LEU A 210 -6.95 7.90 25.30
C LEU A 210 -5.92 8.26 24.22
N LEU A 211 -4.71 8.64 24.61
CA LEU A 211 -3.63 8.96 23.68
C LEU A 211 -3.20 7.72 22.88
N VAL A 212 -3.02 6.57 23.54
CA VAL A 212 -2.71 5.30 22.87
C VAL A 212 -3.82 4.90 21.91
N ARG A 213 -5.09 5.00 22.32
CA ARG A 213 -6.24 4.66 21.46
C ARG A 213 -6.32 5.56 20.23
N LYS A 214 -6.11 6.87 20.38
CA LYS A 214 -6.05 7.81 19.24
C LYS A 214 -4.94 7.44 18.26
N ARG A 215 -3.75 7.09 18.77
CA ARG A 215 -2.66 6.59 17.92
C ARG A 215 -3.06 5.30 17.19
N GLU A 216 -3.76 4.37 17.85
CA GLU A 216 -4.24 3.15 17.18
C GLU A 216 -5.17 3.47 16.03
N GLN A 217 -6.17 4.30 16.26
CA GLN A 217 -7.12 4.69 15.21
C GLN A 217 -6.42 5.39 14.03
N LEU A 218 -5.46 6.27 14.32
CA LEU A 218 -4.64 6.93 13.33
C LEU A 218 -3.72 5.97 12.56
N THR A 219 -3.14 4.96 13.21
CA THR A 219 -2.09 4.13 12.60
C THR A 219 -2.59 2.83 11.98
N THR A 220 -3.86 2.45 12.23
CA THR A 220 -4.47 1.23 11.67
C THR A 220 -5.24 1.45 10.38
N GLY A 221 -5.64 2.68 10.08
CA GLY A 221 -6.50 2.99 8.92
C GLY A 221 -7.84 3.62 9.27
N LEU A 222 -8.28 3.52 10.54
CA LEU A 222 -9.66 3.82 10.93
C LEU A 222 -10.05 5.28 10.74
N ASP A 223 -9.19 6.23 11.13
CA ASP A 223 -9.52 7.66 11.06
C ASP A 223 -9.63 8.20 9.62
N HIS A 224 -9.00 7.51 8.67
CA HIS A 224 -8.82 7.96 7.28
C HIS A 224 -9.42 6.97 6.26
N GLN A 225 -10.07 5.89 6.73
CA GLN A 225 -10.69 4.84 5.91
C GLN A 225 -9.74 4.28 4.85
N PHE A 226 -8.46 4.15 5.21
CA PHE A 226 -7.43 3.74 4.28
C PHE A 226 -6.30 2.98 4.98
N ASP A 227 -6.10 1.71 4.62
CA ASP A 227 -4.99 0.90 5.14
C ASP A 227 -3.74 1.00 4.25
N TYR A 228 -2.88 1.97 4.58
CA TYR A 228 -1.60 2.18 3.88
C TYR A 228 -0.64 0.99 3.91
N ARG A 229 -0.83 0.03 4.83
CA ARG A 229 0.04 -1.16 4.97
C ARG A 229 -0.02 -2.09 3.76
N ILE A 230 -1.01 -1.94 2.89
CA ILE A 230 -1.01 -2.65 1.61
C ILE A 230 0.23 -2.37 0.76
N PHE A 231 0.81 -1.17 0.91
CA PHE A 231 2.03 -0.75 0.24
C PHE A 231 3.31 -1.10 1.02
N ASP A 232 3.19 -1.74 2.19
CA ASP A 232 4.34 -2.36 2.89
C ASP A 232 4.79 -3.55 2.05
N THR A 233 5.71 -3.28 1.14
CA THR A 233 6.17 -4.23 0.13
C THR A 233 7.03 -5.29 0.80
N ASN A 234 6.61 -6.55 0.68
CA ASN A 234 7.47 -7.68 1.02
C ASN A 234 8.72 -7.67 0.12
N LEU A 235 9.80 -8.31 0.56
CA LEU A 235 11.08 -8.33 -0.16
C LEU A 235 10.91 -8.74 -1.64
N LEU A 236 10.00 -9.68 -1.93
CA LEU A 236 9.69 -10.15 -3.28
C LEU A 236 8.97 -9.10 -4.14
N ASP A 237 8.05 -8.31 -3.57
CA ASP A 237 7.41 -7.19 -4.27
C ASP A 237 8.44 -6.07 -4.54
N LYS A 238 9.38 -5.84 -3.61
CA LYS A 238 10.52 -4.92 -3.83
C LYS A 238 11.40 -5.39 -4.99
N THR A 239 11.65 -6.71 -5.11
CA THR A 239 12.43 -7.27 -6.23
C THR A 239 11.67 -7.17 -7.56
N ALA A 240 10.37 -7.51 -7.61
CA ALA A 240 9.56 -7.40 -8.82
C ALA A 240 9.43 -5.95 -9.29
N LEU A 241 9.23 -5.00 -8.37
CA LEU A 241 9.28 -3.56 -8.65
C LEU A 241 10.65 -3.10 -9.14
N SER A 242 11.74 -3.62 -8.57
CA SER A 242 13.11 -3.28 -9.00
C SER A 242 13.45 -3.83 -10.39
N LEU A 243 12.79 -4.92 -10.80
CA LEU A 243 12.96 -5.55 -12.11
C LEU A 243 11.97 -5.02 -13.16
N GLY A 244 11.04 -4.12 -12.79
CA GLY A 244 10.06 -3.53 -13.70
C GLY A 244 8.97 -4.49 -14.19
N ILE A 245 8.77 -5.63 -13.52
CA ILE A 245 7.88 -6.69 -14.01
C ILE A 245 6.44 -6.41 -13.57
N TYR A 246 5.54 -6.20 -14.52
CA TYR A 246 4.10 -6.09 -14.29
C TYR A 246 3.38 -7.34 -14.82
N MET A 247 2.79 -8.15 -13.92
CA MET A 247 2.08 -9.40 -14.28
C MET A 247 0.57 -9.27 -14.07
N LYS A 248 -0.24 -9.51 -15.10
CA LYS A 248 -1.71 -9.31 -15.09
C LYS A 248 -2.46 -10.27 -14.14
N GLU A 249 -2.02 -11.52 -13.96
CA GLU A 249 -2.66 -12.43 -12.97
C GLU A 249 -2.42 -11.99 -11.53
N THR A 250 -1.22 -11.44 -11.24
CA THR A 250 -0.93 -10.84 -9.93
C THR A 250 -1.66 -9.50 -9.73
N SER A 251 -2.06 -8.83 -10.83
CA SER A 251 -2.74 -7.54 -10.76
C SER A 251 -4.19 -7.67 -10.26
N ALA A 252 -4.90 -8.77 -10.55
CA ALA A 252 -6.24 -9.01 -10.03
C ALA A 252 -6.25 -9.23 -8.51
N GLN A 253 -5.32 -10.04 -8.00
CA GLN A 253 -5.13 -10.23 -6.55
C GLN A 253 -4.70 -8.92 -5.87
N TYR A 254 -3.81 -8.16 -6.52
CA TYR A 254 -3.40 -6.84 -6.06
C TYR A 254 -4.58 -5.85 -6.02
N LEU A 255 -5.41 -5.79 -7.06
CA LEU A 255 -6.60 -4.96 -7.14
C LEU A 255 -7.62 -5.33 -6.07
N ALA A 256 -7.82 -6.62 -5.81
CA ALA A 256 -8.70 -7.08 -4.73
C ALA A 256 -8.17 -6.64 -3.36
N ARG A 257 -6.86 -6.71 -3.12
CA ARG A 257 -6.25 -6.17 -1.89
C ARG A 257 -6.40 -4.65 -1.83
N LEU A 258 -6.17 -3.94 -2.93
CA LEU A 258 -6.24 -2.48 -3.01
C LEU A 258 -7.66 -1.97 -2.74
N GLY A 259 -8.68 -2.65 -3.29
CA GLY A 259 -10.07 -2.34 -2.98
C GLY A 259 -10.41 -2.55 -1.50
N LYS A 260 -9.87 -3.58 -0.85
CA LYS A 260 -10.04 -3.80 0.59
C LYS A 260 -9.33 -2.75 1.46
N ALA A 261 -8.29 -2.09 0.94
CA ALA A 261 -7.59 -1.06 1.69
C ALA A 261 -8.44 0.19 1.93
N PHE A 262 -9.51 0.41 1.15
CA PHE A 262 -10.44 1.53 1.29
C PHE A 262 -11.77 1.17 1.97
N GLN A 263 -11.86 0.00 2.60
CA GLN A 263 -13.03 -0.49 3.36
C GLN A 263 -12.81 -0.34 4.86
#